data_AF-A0A090KM54-F1
#
_entry.id   AF-A0A090KM54-F1
#
_cell.length_a   1.000
_cell.length_b   1.000
_cell.length_c   1.000
_cell.angle_alpha   90.00
_cell.angle_beta   90.00
_cell.angle_gamma   90.00
#
_symmetry.space_group_name_H-M   'P 1'
#
loop_
_entity.id
_entity.type
_entity.pdbx_description
1 polymer ?
#
loop_
_entity_poly.entity_id
_entity_poly.type
_entity_poly.pdbx_seq_one_letter_code
_entity_poly.pdbx_strand_id
1 'polypeptide(L)'
;MRKLHQAAGIPRKPNALRHSFASYHLAHYGDIDALVIALGHRGSPTLLWEHYNRSVRRTTAKAFWAITPEMVAGEKIIAIAQG
;
A
#
# COMPACT_ATOMS: atom_id res chain seq x y z
N MET A 1 13.13 -4.87 -8.25
CA MET A 1 12.21 -5.85 -7.62
C MET A 1 12.51 -7.33 -7.82
N ARG A 2 13.33 -7.76 -8.81
CA ARG A 2 13.63 -9.20 -9.03
C ARG A 2 14.21 -9.89 -7.78
N LYS A 3 15.23 -9.28 -7.18
CA LYS A 3 15.89 -9.79 -5.96
C LYS A 3 14.92 -9.94 -4.78
N LEU A 4 14.00 -8.98 -4.59
CA LEU A 4 13.02 -9.04 -3.49
C LEU A 4 12.05 -10.22 -3.65
N HIS A 5 11.52 -10.45 -4.85
CA HIS A 5 10.61 -11.57 -5.09
C HIS A 5 11.30 -12.93 -4.91
N GLN A 6 12.57 -13.03 -5.31
CA GLN A 6 13.40 -14.21 -5.09
C GLN A 6 13.63 -14.46 -3.60
N ALA A 7 14.01 -13.42 -2.84
CA ALA A 7 14.22 -13.53 -1.40
C ALA A 7 12.93 -13.89 -0.63
N ALA A 8 11.78 -13.40 -1.09
CA ALA A 8 10.48 -13.70 -0.49
C ALA A 8 9.88 -15.05 -0.95
N GLY A 9 10.44 -15.71 -1.97
CA GLY A 9 9.87 -16.93 -2.55
C GLY A 9 8.52 -16.73 -3.25
N ILE A 10 8.18 -15.50 -3.65
CA ILE A 10 6.86 -15.16 -4.22
C ILE A 10 6.99 -14.96 -5.74
N PRO A 11 6.09 -15.53 -6.56
CA PRO A 11 6.10 -15.30 -8.00
C PRO A 11 5.91 -13.83 -8.32
N ARG A 12 6.70 -13.32 -9.28
CA ARG A 12 6.59 -11.94 -9.73
C ARG A 12 5.29 -11.74 -10.50
N LYS A 13 4.44 -10.84 -10.01
CA LYS A 13 3.26 -10.36 -10.73
C LYS A 13 3.46 -8.90 -11.17
N PRO A 14 3.23 -8.57 -12.45
CA PRO A 14 3.24 -7.18 -12.91
C PRO A 14 2.28 -6.33 -12.09
N ASN A 15 2.70 -5.12 -11.73
CA ASN A 15 1.90 -4.15 -10.97
C ASN A 15 1.41 -4.62 -9.59
N ALA A 16 1.96 -5.71 -9.03
CA ALA A 16 1.52 -6.26 -7.76
C ALA A 16 1.57 -5.23 -6.63
N LEU A 17 2.67 -4.49 -6.51
CA LEU A 17 2.82 -3.46 -5.48
C LEU A 17 1.81 -2.32 -5.63
N ARG A 18 1.60 -1.81 -6.86
CA ARG A 18 0.61 -0.77 -7.14
C ARG A 18 -0.80 -1.26 -6.78
N HIS A 19 -1.10 -2.51 -7.12
CA HIS A 19 -2.40 -3.12 -6.82
C HIS A 19 -2.59 -3.32 -5.31
N SER A 20 -1.58 -3.80 -4.60
CA SER A 20 -1.60 -3.90 -3.15
C SER A 20 -1.83 -2.54 -2.50
N PHE A 21 -1.05 -1.52 -2.87
CA PHE A 21 -1.20 -0.16 -2.34
C PHE A 21 -2.63 0.35 -2.53
N ALA A 22 -3.17 0.28 -3.74
CA ALA A 22 -4.49 0.82 -4.05
C ALA A 22 -5.62 0.09 -3.29
N SER A 23 -5.61 -1.25 -3.27
CA SER A 23 -6.63 -2.02 -2.58
C SER A 23 -6.57 -1.84 -1.05
N TYR A 24 -5.37 -1.81 -0.45
CA TYR A 24 -5.21 -1.55 0.98
C TYR A 24 -5.50 -0.09 1.35
N HIS A 25 -5.26 0.87 0.46
CA HIS A 25 -5.64 2.27 0.67
C HIS A 25 -7.16 2.43 0.74
N LEU A 26 -7.90 1.91 -0.26
CA LEU A 26 -9.37 1.96 -0.25
C LEU A 26 -9.96 1.25 0.97
N ALA A 27 -9.47 0.06 1.32
CA ALA A 27 -9.99 -0.67 2.47
C ALA A 27 -9.69 0.01 3.83
N HIS A 28 -8.59 0.77 3.92
CA HIS A 28 -8.21 1.46 5.16
C HIS A 28 -8.86 2.84 5.30
N TYR A 29 -8.70 3.69 4.28
CA TYR A 29 -9.10 5.10 4.30
C TYR A 29 -10.48 5.32 3.69
N GLY A 30 -10.88 4.52 2.70
CA GLY A 30 -12.15 4.71 1.97
C GLY A 30 -12.19 5.95 1.07
N ASP A 31 -11.07 6.65 0.92
CA ASP A 31 -10.96 7.87 0.12
C ASP A 31 -10.41 7.54 -1.27
N ILE A 32 -11.29 7.64 -2.27
CA ILE A 32 -10.95 7.35 -3.66
C ILE A 32 -10.29 8.52 -4.36
N ASP A 33 -10.64 9.76 -4.01
CA ASP A 33 -10.10 10.95 -4.65
C ASP A 33 -8.64 11.14 -4.25
N ALA A 34 -8.32 10.93 -2.97
CA ALA A 34 -6.94 10.88 -2.50
C ALA A 34 -6.15 9.76 -3.21
N LEU A 35 -6.78 8.60 -3.44
CA LEU A 35 -6.13 7.50 -4.16
C LEU A 35 -5.86 7.84 -5.63
N VAL A 36 -6.80 8.51 -6.32
CA VAL A 36 -6.65 8.95 -7.71
C VAL A 36 -5.40 9.83 -7.84
N ILE A 37 -5.27 10.81 -6.94
CA ILE A 37 -4.12 11.72 -6.86
C ILE A 37 -2.84 10.94 -6.56
N ALA A 38 -2.84 10.07 -5.55
CA ALA A 38 -1.68 9.28 -5.15
C ALA A 38 -1.18 8.33 -6.26
N LEU A 39 -2.09 7.81 -7.08
CA LEU A 39 -1.79 6.95 -8.22
C LEU A 39 -1.39 7.71 -9.49
N GLY A 40 -1.46 9.05 -9.46
CA GLY A 40 -1.28 9.91 -10.63
C GLY A 40 -2.27 9.56 -11.75
N HIS A 41 -3.45 9.04 -11.41
CA HIS A 41 -4.41 8.56 -12.39
C HIS A 41 -5.23 9.74 -12.91
N ARG A 42 -5.28 9.91 -14.23
CA ARG A 42 -6.09 10.93 -14.90
C ARG A 42 -7.43 10.41 -15.44
N GLY A 43 -7.71 9.11 -15.25
CA GLY A 43 -8.93 8.45 -15.69
C GLY A 43 -10.04 8.48 -14.62
N SER A 44 -11.15 7.82 -14.93
CA SER A 44 -12.36 7.84 -14.09
C SER A 44 -12.13 7.20 -12.70
N PRO A 45 -12.53 7.87 -11.60
CA PRO A 45 -12.55 7.30 -10.25
C PRO A 45 -13.37 6.00 -10.16
N THR A 46 -14.46 5.90 -10.93
CA THR A 46 -15.33 4.71 -10.94
C THR A 46 -14.57 3.46 -11.41
N LEU A 47 -13.66 3.62 -12.38
CA LEU A 47 -12.82 2.53 -12.88
C LEU A 47 -11.81 2.05 -11.82
N LEU A 48 -11.25 2.98 -11.03
CA LEU A 48 -10.38 2.64 -9.91
C LEU A 48 -11.15 1.91 -8.81
N TRP A 49 -12.38 2.34 -8.52
CA TRP A 49 -13.24 1.66 -7.55
C TRP A 49 -13.48 0.21 -7.95
N GLU A 50 -13.89 -0.04 -9.19
CA GLU A 50 -14.14 -1.41 -9.68
C GLU A 50 -12.88 -2.28 -9.65
N HIS A 51 -11.71 -1.71 -9.96
CA HIS A 51 -10.45 -2.46 -9.98
C HIS A 51 -9.89 -2.77 -8.58
N TYR A 52 -10.08 -1.88 -7.61
CA TYR A 52 -9.40 -1.94 -6.32
C TYR A 52 -10.31 -2.14 -5.10
N ASN A 53 -11.63 -1.95 -5.23
CA ASN A 53 -12.61 -2.28 -4.17
C ASN A 53 -12.83 -3.81 -4.01
N ARG A 54 -11.95 -4.63 -4.58
CA ARG A 54 -11.99 -6.09 -4.38
C ARG A 54 -11.72 -6.37 -2.90
N SER A 55 -12.71 -6.97 -2.22
CA SER A 55 -12.80 -7.31 -0.79
C SER A 55 -11.49 -7.56 -0.04
N VAL A 56 -10.73 -6.50 0.21
CA VAL A 56 -9.69 -6.47 1.21
C VAL A 56 -10.37 -6.12 2.53
N ARG A 57 -10.21 -6.97 3.53
CA ARG A 57 -10.73 -6.69 4.87
C ARG A 57 -9.99 -5.48 5.45
N ARG A 58 -10.73 -4.57 6.08
CA ARG A 58 -10.15 -3.40 6.77
C ARG A 58 -9.08 -3.81 7.80
N THR A 59 -9.23 -4.97 8.44
CA THR A 59 -8.23 -5.52 9.38
C THR A 59 -6.90 -5.81 8.70
N THR A 60 -6.90 -6.46 7.53
CA THR A 60 -5.70 -6.72 6.73
C THR A 60 -5.06 -5.41 6.26
N ALA A 61 -5.88 -4.44 5.85
CA ALA A 61 -5.38 -3.13 5.45
C ALA A 61 -4.71 -2.39 6.63
N LYS A 62 -5.29 -2.42 7.82
CA LYS A 62 -4.65 -1.88 9.04
C LYS A 62 -3.30 -2.53 9.32
N ALA A 63 -3.20 -3.86 9.21
CA ALA A 63 -1.94 -4.56 9.41
C ALA A 63 -0.88 -4.16 8.37
N PHE A 64 -1.28 -4.01 7.10
CA PHE A 64 -0.39 -3.53 6.04
C PHE A 64 0.18 -2.14 6.34
N TRP A 65 -0.65 -1.20 6.82
CA TRP A 65 -0.20 0.15 7.17
C TRP A 65 0.55 0.24 8.49
N ALA A 66 0.50 -0.82 9.31
CA ALA A 66 1.25 -0.93 10.56
C ALA A 66 2.62 -1.62 10.40
N ILE A 67 3.02 -1.98 9.17
CA ILE A 67 4.34 -2.58 8.91
C ILE A 67 5.42 -1.60 9.34
N THR A 68 6.23 -2.02 10.30
CA THR A 68 7.35 -1.26 10.86
C THR A 68 8.52 -2.22 11.11
N PRO A 69 9.79 -1.79 10.95
CA PRO A 69 10.92 -2.62 11.33
C PRO A 69 10.88 -2.95 12.82
N GLU A 70 11.18 -4.19 13.19
CA GLU A 70 11.17 -4.66 14.59
C GLU A 70 12.08 -3.82 15.47
N MET A 71 13.22 -3.38 14.93
CA MET A 71 14.21 -2.56 15.64
C MET A 71 13.69 -1.17 16.08
N VAL A 72 12.55 -0.71 15.55
CA VAL A 72 11.94 0.58 15.91
C VAL A 72 10.49 0.44 16.39
N ALA A 73 10.04 -0.79 16.66
CA ALA A 73 8.67 -1.03 17.10
C ALA A 73 8.44 -0.47 18.52
N GLY A 74 7.66 0.60 18.64
CA GLY A 74 7.31 1.23 19.93
C GLY A 74 8.14 2.47 20.29
N GLU A 75 9.14 2.82 19.48
CA GLU A 75 9.94 4.03 19.66
C GLU A 75 9.36 5.21 18.86
N LYS A 76 9.42 6.44 19.40
CA LYS A 76 9.10 7.65 18.64
C LYS A 76 10.20 7.86 17.60
N ILE A 77 9.92 7.56 16.34
CA ILE A 77 10.83 7.81 15.22
C ILE A 77 10.87 9.33 14.94
N ILE A 78 11.63 10.08 15.74
CA ILE A 78 12.04 11.44 15.41
C ILE A 78 13.53 11.57 15.71
N ALA A 79 14.35 11.10 14.78
CA ALA A 79 15.75 11.47 14.69
C ALA A 79 16.09 11.66 13.22
N ILE A 80 15.60 12.76 12.63
CA ILE A 80 16.25 13.31 11.45
C ILE A 80 17.57 13.87 12.00
N ALA A 81 18.67 13.16 11.75
CA ALA A 81 20.00 13.69 12.00
C ALA A 81 20.09 15.03 11.26
N GLN A 82 20.10 16.13 12.01
CA GLN A 82 20.39 17.44 11.45
C GLN A 82 21.87 17.41 11.07
N GLY A 83 22.13 17.47 9.76
CA GLY A 83 23.46 17.74 9.23
C GLY A 83 23.80 19.21 9.33
#